data_AF-A0A2H3IBS0-F1
#
_entry.id   AF-A0A2H3IBS0-F1
#
_cell.length_a   1.000
_cell.length_b   1.000
_cell.length_c   1.000
_cell.angle_alpha   90.00
_cell.angle_beta   90.00
_cell.angle_gamma   90.00
#
_symmetry.space_group_name_H-M   'P 1'
#
loop_
_entity.id
_entity.type
_entity.pdbx_description
1 polymer ?
#
loop_
_entity_poly.entity_id
_entity_poly.type
_entity_poly.pdbx_seq_one_letter_code
_entity_poly.pdbx_strand_id
1 'polypeptide(L)'
;MLKEALKWYDRGLSYIRTRLKHINDNVPDEVEDSFLICAALFMSIYETLHTTVVGGYGQHVIGAVALLQAKGPELFAKPEYHDLFLAVRGHAIHVSLMTGRPTCLANEEWLLKPFSQEKRTKFEIINDTLLLIPRYLSELQYELSYAVDMFEHDSAKQRFTQKIHLMKRDLDELQSHILQFLQPIPPRDTNSTNENGPHYHGSYDFTSPIHAKIAAMHACARIIILGILSSKTLSSPLWPCFFPIENWHDGPLITEIEESSKRIISASQHLSRFMIGCAYSRMILPLQLVGQMSPSQAQRTEARNILKSWYNDTPVKGLTSLALQAIDATSKIYA
;
A
#
# COMPACT_ATOMS: atom_id res chain seq x y z
N MET A 1 10.93 -10.43 27.63
CA MET A 1 9.86 -9.92 26.74
C MET A 1 9.88 -10.63 25.38
N LEU A 2 10.95 -10.54 24.56
CA LEU A 2 10.99 -11.16 23.22
C LEU A 2 10.79 -12.68 23.20
N LYS A 3 11.43 -13.42 24.11
CA LYS A 3 11.26 -14.90 24.24
C LYS A 3 9.81 -15.29 24.52
N GLU A 4 9.12 -14.53 25.36
CA GLU A 4 7.72 -14.80 25.69
C GLU A 4 6.82 -14.46 24.49
N ALA A 5 7.10 -13.36 23.79
CA ALA A 5 6.37 -12.98 22.58
C ALA A 5 6.50 -14.05 21.47
N LEU A 6 7.70 -14.60 21.26
CA LEU A 6 7.94 -15.69 20.30
C LEU A 6 7.21 -16.98 20.69
N LYS A 7 7.17 -17.30 21.99
CA LYS A 7 6.42 -18.46 22.50
C LYS A 7 4.92 -18.34 22.23
N TRP A 8 4.33 -17.16 22.42
CA TRP A 8 2.92 -16.91 22.10
C TRP A 8 2.65 -16.91 20.60
N TYR A 9 3.57 -16.37 19.81
CA TYR A 9 3.51 -16.44 18.36
C TYR A 9 3.51 -17.90 17.87
N ASP A 10 4.44 -18.73 18.35
CA ASP A 10 4.50 -20.16 18.01
C ASP A 10 3.23 -20.93 18.42
N ARG A 11 2.72 -20.66 19.63
CA ARG A 11 1.46 -21.23 20.11
C ARG A 11 0.27 -20.81 19.24
N GLY A 12 0.19 -19.54 18.85
CA GLY A 12 -0.84 -19.03 17.95
C GLY A 12 -0.76 -19.66 16.56
N LEU A 13 0.46 -19.81 16.02
CA LEU A 13 0.70 -20.47 14.75
C LEU A 13 0.28 -21.94 14.77
N SER A 14 0.63 -22.66 15.84
CA SER A 14 0.25 -24.06 16.06
C SER A 14 -1.27 -24.22 16.16
N TYR A 15 -1.94 -23.30 16.87
CA TYR A 15 -3.39 -23.26 16.96
C TYR A 15 -4.05 -23.05 15.58
N ILE A 16 -3.65 -22.00 14.85
CA ILE A 16 -4.18 -21.73 13.50
C ILE A 16 -3.98 -22.94 12.59
N ARG A 17 -2.78 -23.52 12.55
CA ARG A 17 -2.48 -24.71 11.73
C ARG A 17 -3.35 -25.91 12.09
N THR A 18 -3.58 -26.15 13.37
CA THR A 18 -4.42 -27.25 13.83
C THR A 18 -5.88 -27.03 13.42
N ARG A 19 -6.38 -25.81 13.58
CA ARG A 19 -7.75 -25.45 13.20
C ARG A 19 -7.97 -25.52 11.68
N LEU A 20 -7.02 -25.03 10.88
CA LEU A 20 -7.11 -25.10 9.43
C LEU A 20 -7.23 -26.53 8.89
N LYS A 21 -6.64 -27.53 9.57
CA LYS A 21 -6.77 -28.95 9.18
C LYS A 21 -8.20 -29.48 9.30
N HIS A 22 -9.00 -28.90 10.17
CA HIS A 22 -10.36 -29.34 10.49
C HIS A 22 -11.42 -28.34 10.01
N ILE A 23 -11.05 -27.37 9.17
CA ILE A 23 -11.96 -26.30 8.73
C ILE A 23 -13.16 -26.84 7.94
N ASN A 24 -12.99 -27.97 7.26
CA ASN A 24 -14.04 -28.65 6.51
C ASN A 24 -14.78 -29.72 7.34
N ASP A 25 -14.25 -30.10 8.50
CA ASP A 25 -14.78 -31.18 9.34
C ASP A 25 -15.81 -30.66 10.35
N ASN A 26 -15.79 -29.36 10.64
CA ASN A 26 -16.63 -28.73 11.65
C ASN A 26 -17.88 -28.08 11.04
N VAL A 27 -18.98 -28.06 11.82
CA VAL A 27 -20.12 -27.19 11.54
C VAL A 27 -19.61 -25.73 11.48
N PRO A 28 -20.01 -24.91 10.49
CA PRO A 28 -19.55 -23.54 10.39
C PRO A 28 -19.87 -22.75 11.66
N ASP A 29 -18.85 -22.36 12.42
CA ASP A 29 -18.96 -21.41 13.53
C ASP A 29 -18.45 -20.05 13.04
N GLU A 30 -19.38 -19.13 12.76
CA GLU A 30 -19.08 -17.78 12.25
C GLU A 30 -18.15 -17.00 13.19
N VAL A 31 -18.27 -17.22 14.51
CA VAL A 31 -17.46 -16.54 15.53
C VAL A 31 -16.05 -17.09 15.53
N GLU A 32 -15.92 -18.41 15.51
CA GLU A 32 -14.61 -19.07 15.53
C GLU A 32 -13.81 -18.81 14.23
N ASP A 33 -14.47 -18.75 13.09
CA ASP A 33 -13.79 -18.48 11.83
C ASP A 33 -13.38 -17.00 11.68
N SER A 34 -14.20 -16.07 12.20
CA SER A 34 -13.80 -14.66 12.32
C SER A 34 -12.57 -14.50 13.23
N PHE A 35 -12.48 -15.31 14.28
CA PHE A 35 -11.30 -15.37 15.14
C PHE A 35 -10.05 -15.83 14.36
N LEU A 36 -10.17 -16.76 13.42
CA LEU A 36 -9.04 -17.18 12.57
C LEU A 36 -8.55 -16.07 11.64
N ILE A 37 -9.45 -15.27 11.06
CA ILE A 37 -9.08 -14.11 10.22
C ILE A 37 -8.32 -13.09 11.07
N CYS A 38 -8.85 -12.75 12.26
CA CYS A 38 -8.18 -11.87 13.22
C CYS A 38 -6.81 -12.41 13.62
N ALA A 39 -6.71 -13.70 13.93
CA ALA A 39 -5.46 -14.33 14.32
C ALA A 39 -4.42 -14.24 13.20
N ALA A 40 -4.78 -14.58 11.96
CA ALA A 40 -3.90 -14.41 10.80
C ALA A 40 -3.45 -12.95 10.62
N LEU A 41 -4.37 -11.99 10.76
CA LEU A 41 -4.03 -10.57 10.70
C LEU A 41 -3.06 -10.16 11.81
N PHE A 42 -3.29 -10.57 13.06
CA PHE A 42 -2.37 -10.28 14.17
C PHE A 42 -1.00 -10.93 14.00
N MET A 43 -0.94 -12.14 13.43
CA MET A 43 0.33 -12.78 13.08
C MET A 43 1.06 -11.97 12.01
N SER A 44 0.35 -11.40 11.03
CA SER A 44 0.97 -10.46 10.08
C SER A 44 1.51 -9.22 10.78
N ILE A 45 0.74 -8.61 11.69
CA ILE A 45 1.18 -7.43 12.45
C ILE A 45 2.43 -7.77 13.26
N TYR A 46 2.46 -8.94 13.92
CA TYR A 46 3.64 -9.41 14.62
C TYR A 46 4.87 -9.47 13.72
N GLU A 47 4.75 -10.01 12.50
CA GLU A 47 5.85 -10.06 11.52
C GLU A 47 6.32 -8.67 11.07
N THR A 48 5.45 -7.66 11.10
CA THR A 48 5.87 -6.27 10.86
C THR A 48 6.75 -5.74 12.00
N LEU A 49 6.46 -6.17 13.23
CA LEU A 49 7.19 -5.75 14.42
C LEU A 49 8.52 -6.51 14.56
N HIS A 50 8.44 -7.82 14.39
CA HIS A 50 9.56 -8.74 14.52
C HIS A 50 9.47 -9.79 13.43
N THR A 51 10.30 -9.64 12.41
CA THR A 51 10.37 -10.60 11.30
C THR A 51 10.96 -11.91 11.80
N THR A 52 10.13 -12.95 11.82
CA THR A 52 10.58 -14.31 12.14
C THR A 52 11.11 -15.01 10.89
N VAL A 53 10.50 -14.71 9.73
CA VAL A 53 10.87 -15.26 8.43
C VAL A 53 10.67 -14.22 7.32
N VAL A 54 11.58 -14.21 6.34
CA VAL A 54 11.45 -13.36 5.16
C VAL A 54 10.13 -13.70 4.45
N GLY A 55 9.28 -12.70 4.24
CA GLY A 55 7.96 -12.87 3.63
C GLY A 55 6.85 -13.32 4.57
N GLY A 56 7.12 -13.56 5.86
CA GLY A 56 6.12 -14.01 6.84
C GLY A 56 4.91 -13.07 6.96
N TYR A 57 5.15 -11.75 6.96
CA TYR A 57 4.08 -10.75 6.90
C TYR A 57 3.12 -11.01 5.73
N GLY A 58 3.67 -11.15 4.52
CA GLY A 58 2.88 -11.37 3.31
C GLY A 58 2.11 -12.68 3.36
N GLN A 59 2.72 -13.76 3.85
CA GLN A 59 2.06 -15.07 3.99
C GLN A 59 0.85 -15.01 4.92
N HIS A 60 0.95 -14.32 6.05
CA HIS A 60 -0.18 -14.17 6.99
C HIS A 60 -1.29 -13.29 6.43
N VAL A 61 -0.96 -12.21 5.71
CA VAL A 61 -1.96 -11.39 5.01
C VAL A 61 -2.67 -12.21 3.94
N ILE A 62 -1.94 -13.00 3.14
CA ILE A 62 -2.53 -13.90 2.13
C ILE A 62 -3.46 -14.93 2.80
N GLY A 63 -3.04 -15.50 3.93
CA GLY A 63 -3.88 -16.41 4.72
C GLY A 63 -5.15 -15.74 5.24
N ALA A 64 -5.07 -14.52 5.75
CA ALA A 64 -6.23 -13.74 6.19
C ALA A 64 -7.20 -13.45 5.03
N VAL A 65 -6.68 -13.09 3.85
CA VAL A 65 -7.48 -12.90 2.64
C VAL A 65 -8.16 -14.21 2.21
N ALA A 66 -7.46 -15.34 2.25
CA ALA A 66 -8.04 -16.63 1.87
C ALA A 66 -9.18 -17.06 2.82
N LEU A 67 -9.01 -16.87 4.13
CA LEU A 67 -10.05 -17.12 5.13
C LEU A 67 -11.27 -16.21 4.93
N LEU A 68 -11.02 -14.93 4.68
CA LEU A 68 -12.05 -13.95 4.35
C LEU A 68 -12.79 -14.33 3.05
N GLN A 69 -12.06 -14.77 2.02
CA GLN A 69 -12.64 -15.22 0.75
C GLN A 69 -13.55 -16.44 0.94
N ALA A 70 -13.14 -17.39 1.78
CA ALA A 70 -13.93 -18.59 2.07
C ALA A 70 -15.30 -18.30 2.72
N LYS A 71 -15.45 -17.13 3.37
CA LYS A 71 -16.71 -16.68 3.97
C LYS A 71 -17.64 -15.96 3.01
N GLY A 72 -17.13 -15.51 1.87
CA GLY A 72 -17.87 -14.70 0.93
C GLY A 72 -18.03 -13.24 1.37
N PRO A 73 -18.23 -12.33 0.39
CA PRO A 73 -18.27 -10.89 0.63
C PRO A 73 -19.52 -10.41 1.39
N GLU A 74 -20.61 -11.18 1.42
CA GLU A 74 -21.87 -10.83 2.06
C GLU A 74 -21.74 -10.70 3.59
N LEU A 75 -20.94 -11.57 4.21
CA LEU A 75 -20.72 -11.54 5.65
C LEU A 75 -20.14 -10.18 6.10
N PHE A 76 -19.25 -9.62 5.29
CA PHE A 76 -18.52 -8.38 5.58
C PHE A 76 -19.29 -7.11 5.21
N ALA A 77 -20.51 -7.26 4.69
CA ALA A 77 -21.47 -6.16 4.59
C ALA A 77 -22.14 -5.86 5.95
N LYS A 78 -22.09 -6.80 6.90
CA LYS A 78 -22.64 -6.59 8.25
C LYS A 78 -21.70 -5.66 9.04
N PRO A 79 -22.22 -4.64 9.76
CA PRO A 79 -21.39 -3.67 10.50
C PRO A 79 -20.41 -4.32 11.49
N GLU A 80 -20.80 -5.43 12.11
CA GLU A 80 -20.00 -6.22 13.05
C GLU A 80 -18.71 -6.84 12.46
N TYR A 81 -18.65 -7.03 11.14
CA TYR A 81 -17.47 -7.57 10.45
C TYR A 81 -16.80 -6.58 9.48
N HIS A 82 -17.41 -5.42 9.26
CA HIS A 82 -16.96 -4.47 8.25
C HIS A 82 -15.54 -3.93 8.53
N ASP A 83 -15.26 -3.57 9.79
CA ASP A 83 -13.93 -3.10 10.20
C ASP A 83 -12.84 -4.14 10.00
N LEU A 84 -13.15 -5.43 10.21
CA LEU A 84 -12.22 -6.53 9.95
C LEU A 84 -11.90 -6.62 8.46
N PHE A 85 -12.91 -6.50 7.59
CA PHE A 85 -12.71 -6.45 6.15
C PHE A 85 -11.82 -5.26 5.75
N LEU A 86 -12.11 -4.05 6.23
CA LEU A 86 -11.31 -2.86 5.94
C LEU A 86 -9.85 -3.02 6.42
N ALA A 87 -9.65 -3.63 7.59
CA ALA A 87 -8.33 -3.89 8.13
C ALA A 87 -7.53 -4.85 7.23
N VAL A 88 -8.07 -6.02 6.91
CA VAL A 88 -7.43 -7.02 6.02
C VAL A 88 -7.17 -6.42 4.65
N ARG A 89 -8.15 -5.71 4.09
CA ARG A 89 -8.06 -5.05 2.79
C ARG A 89 -6.89 -4.06 2.70
N GLY A 90 -6.69 -3.25 3.74
CA GLY A 90 -5.55 -2.32 3.80
C GLY A 90 -4.19 -3.01 3.76
N HIS A 91 -4.05 -4.18 4.39
CA HIS A 91 -2.81 -4.98 4.34
C HIS A 91 -2.66 -5.72 3.00
N ALA A 92 -3.76 -6.23 2.46
CA ALA A 92 -3.78 -6.90 1.16
C ALA A 92 -3.32 -5.99 0.03
N ILE A 93 -3.67 -4.70 0.06
CA ILE A 93 -3.17 -3.70 -0.90
C ILE A 93 -1.65 -3.67 -0.94
N HIS A 94 -1.01 -3.57 0.23
CA HIS A 94 0.45 -3.55 0.33
C HIS A 94 1.06 -4.81 -0.29
N VAL A 95 0.57 -5.99 0.11
CA VAL A 95 1.14 -7.27 -0.36
C VAL A 95 0.90 -7.46 -1.85
N SER A 96 -0.29 -7.13 -2.35
CA SER A 96 -0.67 -7.20 -3.78
C SER A 96 0.24 -6.34 -4.64
N LEU A 97 0.44 -5.07 -4.27
CA LEU A 97 1.32 -4.15 -5.00
C LEU A 97 2.80 -4.56 -4.94
N MET A 98 3.26 -5.04 -3.77
CA MET A 98 4.66 -5.45 -3.60
C MET A 98 5.00 -6.75 -4.33
N THR A 99 4.03 -7.64 -4.51
CA THR A 99 4.23 -8.93 -5.18
C THR A 99 3.80 -8.92 -6.65
N GLY A 100 3.13 -7.86 -7.11
CA GLY A 100 2.52 -7.83 -8.43
C GLY A 100 1.35 -8.81 -8.61
N ARG A 101 0.91 -9.49 -7.55
CA ARG A 101 -0.12 -10.53 -7.62
C ARG A 101 -1.47 -9.97 -7.20
N PRO A 102 -2.51 -10.04 -8.05
CA PRO A 102 -3.84 -9.62 -7.67
C PRO A 102 -4.40 -10.47 -6.52
N THR A 103 -5.36 -9.88 -5.82
CA THR A 103 -6.13 -10.51 -4.74
C THR A 103 -7.59 -10.64 -5.16
N CYS A 104 -8.33 -11.60 -4.58
CA CYS A 104 -9.77 -11.72 -4.77
C CYS A 104 -10.53 -10.43 -4.40
N LEU A 105 -9.95 -9.60 -3.54
CA LEU A 105 -10.51 -8.31 -3.14
C LEU A 105 -10.62 -7.29 -4.29
N ALA A 106 -9.95 -7.53 -5.41
CA ALA A 106 -10.07 -6.74 -6.63
C ALA A 106 -11.22 -7.22 -7.54
N ASN A 107 -11.99 -8.25 -7.15
CA ASN A 107 -13.19 -8.69 -7.85
C ASN A 107 -14.36 -7.78 -7.56
N GLU A 108 -15.22 -7.58 -8.57
CA GLU A 108 -16.40 -6.71 -8.49
C GLU A 108 -17.26 -7.01 -7.24
N GLU A 109 -17.49 -8.28 -6.94
CA GLU A 109 -18.25 -8.67 -5.75
C GLU A 109 -17.64 -8.16 -4.44
N TRP A 110 -16.30 -8.10 -4.34
CA TRP A 110 -15.58 -7.62 -3.16
C TRP A 110 -15.43 -6.10 -3.13
N LEU A 111 -15.51 -5.44 -4.28
CA LEU A 111 -15.54 -3.97 -4.38
C LEU A 111 -16.92 -3.38 -4.09
N LEU A 112 -17.98 -4.18 -4.27
CA LEU A 112 -19.37 -3.71 -4.15
C LEU A 112 -20.09 -4.26 -2.91
N LYS A 113 -20.14 -5.57 -2.72
CA LYS A 113 -21.04 -6.19 -1.73
C LYS A 113 -20.72 -5.80 -0.28
N PRO A 114 -19.44 -5.74 0.18
CA PRO A 114 -19.13 -5.30 1.54
C PRO A 114 -19.58 -3.85 1.84
N PHE A 115 -19.84 -3.05 0.80
CA PHE A 115 -20.30 -1.67 0.91
C PHE A 115 -21.79 -1.50 0.56
N SER A 116 -22.56 -2.58 0.56
CA SER A 116 -24.00 -2.51 0.23
C SER A 116 -24.82 -1.74 1.26
N GLN A 117 -24.39 -1.71 2.52
CA GLN A 117 -25.07 -1.01 3.62
C GLN A 117 -24.39 0.30 4.02
N GLU A 118 -23.11 0.46 3.69
CA GLU A 118 -22.30 1.63 4.05
C GLU A 118 -21.93 2.49 2.83
N LYS A 119 -21.98 3.80 2.99
CA LYS A 119 -21.55 4.71 1.92
C LYS A 119 -20.04 4.62 1.75
N ARG A 120 -19.62 4.17 0.56
CA ARG A 120 -18.21 4.19 0.14
C ARG A 120 -17.59 5.56 0.33
N THR A 121 -16.55 5.62 1.14
CA THR A 121 -15.78 6.86 1.35
C THR A 121 -14.82 7.09 0.18
N LYS A 122 -14.32 8.31 0.05
CA LYS A 122 -13.27 8.63 -0.95
C LYS A 122 -11.98 7.85 -0.70
N PHE A 123 -11.71 7.48 0.55
CA PHE A 123 -10.59 6.60 0.89
C PHE A 123 -10.79 5.21 0.27
N GLU A 124 -12.02 4.72 0.22
CA GLU A 124 -12.31 3.44 -0.42
C GLU A 124 -12.13 3.48 -1.93
N ILE A 125 -12.41 4.60 -2.60
CA ILE A 125 -12.11 4.78 -4.03
C ILE A 125 -10.60 4.67 -4.28
N ILE A 126 -9.77 5.29 -3.44
CA ILE A 126 -8.30 5.17 -3.55
C ILE A 126 -7.85 3.73 -3.33
N ASN A 127 -8.42 3.03 -2.34
CA ASN A 127 -8.13 1.62 -2.07
C ASN A 127 -8.55 0.70 -3.24
N ASP A 128 -9.69 0.95 -3.88
CA ASP A 128 -10.12 0.25 -5.09
C ASP A 128 -9.08 0.41 -6.20
N THR A 129 -8.66 1.65 -6.48
CA THR A 129 -7.64 1.94 -7.48
C THR A 129 -6.36 1.15 -7.22
N LEU A 130 -5.87 1.14 -5.98
CA LEU A 130 -4.67 0.40 -5.59
C LEU A 130 -4.84 -1.13 -5.70
N LEU A 131 -6.02 -1.67 -5.41
CA LEU A 131 -6.32 -3.10 -5.58
C LEU A 131 -6.40 -3.52 -7.05
N LEU A 132 -6.96 -2.66 -7.89
CA LEU A 132 -7.20 -2.95 -9.30
C LEU A 132 -5.92 -2.86 -10.15
N ILE A 133 -4.90 -2.10 -9.73
CA ILE A 133 -3.63 -1.98 -10.47
C ILE A 133 -2.97 -3.36 -10.71
N PRO A 134 -2.69 -4.20 -9.68
CA PRO A 134 -2.13 -5.54 -9.90
C PRO A 134 -3.04 -6.44 -10.74
N ARG A 135 -4.35 -6.29 -10.63
CA ARG A 135 -5.32 -7.04 -11.45
C ARG A 135 -5.18 -6.69 -12.93
N TYR A 136 -5.21 -5.40 -13.27
CA TYR A 136 -5.12 -4.97 -14.66
C TYR A 136 -3.76 -5.30 -15.27
N LEU A 137 -2.67 -5.25 -14.48
CA LEU A 137 -1.35 -5.70 -14.92
C LEU A 137 -1.34 -7.21 -15.21
N SER A 138 -1.94 -8.02 -14.34
CA SER A 138 -2.05 -9.47 -14.56
C SER A 138 -2.92 -9.82 -15.77
N GLU A 139 -4.02 -9.10 -15.99
CA GLU A 139 -4.88 -9.24 -17.17
C GLU A 139 -4.10 -8.89 -18.45
N LEU A 140 -3.34 -7.79 -18.44
CA LEU A 140 -2.47 -7.42 -19.56
C LEU A 140 -1.44 -8.52 -19.83
N GLN A 141 -0.72 -9.00 -18.80
CA GLN A 141 0.27 -10.08 -18.97
C GLN A 141 -0.35 -11.34 -19.58
N TYR A 142 -1.55 -11.72 -19.12
CA TYR A 142 -2.28 -12.83 -19.70
C TYR A 142 -2.58 -12.57 -21.18
N GLU A 143 -3.20 -11.45 -21.53
CA GLU A 143 -3.53 -11.12 -22.93
C GLU A 143 -2.27 -11.07 -23.83
N LEU A 144 -1.17 -10.49 -23.35
CA LEU A 144 0.09 -10.44 -24.11
C LEU A 144 0.71 -11.84 -24.32
N SER A 145 0.50 -12.78 -23.39
CA SER A 145 1.03 -14.15 -23.51
C SER A 145 0.31 -15.01 -24.55
N TYR A 146 -0.93 -14.66 -24.90
CA TYR A 146 -1.76 -15.36 -25.89
C TYR A 146 -1.91 -14.60 -27.21
N ALA A 147 -1.44 -13.36 -27.30
CA ALA A 147 -1.50 -12.57 -28.52
C ALA A 147 -0.74 -13.27 -29.66
N VAL A 148 -1.44 -13.57 -30.74
CA VAL A 148 -0.90 -14.31 -31.89
C VAL A 148 -0.22 -13.37 -32.87
N ASP A 149 -0.57 -12.09 -32.86
CA ASP A 149 -0.02 -11.07 -33.72
C ASP A 149 0.17 -9.70 -33.02
N MET A 150 0.78 -8.77 -33.76
CA MET A 150 1.02 -7.40 -33.29
C MET A 150 -0.27 -6.61 -33.04
N PHE A 151 -1.36 -6.91 -33.76
CA PHE A 151 -2.63 -6.21 -33.62
C PHE A 151 -3.30 -6.56 -32.29
N GLU A 152 -3.37 -7.85 -31.94
CA GLU A 152 -3.88 -8.30 -30.64
C GLU A 152 -3.04 -7.76 -29.49
N HIS A 153 -1.72 -7.75 -29.65
CA HIS A 153 -0.78 -7.20 -28.69
C HIS A 153 -1.01 -5.69 -28.45
N ASP A 154 -1.14 -4.90 -29.52
CA ASP A 154 -1.40 -3.46 -29.42
C ASP A 154 -2.80 -3.16 -28.88
N SER A 155 -3.80 -3.98 -29.24
CA SER A 155 -5.16 -3.89 -28.73
C SER A 155 -5.24 -4.15 -27.22
N ALA A 156 -4.52 -5.16 -26.72
CA ALA A 156 -4.41 -5.46 -25.29
C ALA A 156 -3.79 -4.29 -24.52
N LYS A 157 -2.67 -3.75 -25.04
CA LYS A 157 -2.03 -2.54 -24.48
C LYS A 157 -2.99 -1.35 -24.46
N GLN A 158 -3.73 -1.11 -25.54
CA GLN A 158 -4.67 0.00 -25.62
C GLN A 158 -5.80 -0.13 -24.57
N ARG A 159 -6.40 -1.31 -24.42
CA ARG A 159 -7.42 -1.57 -23.38
C ARG A 159 -6.87 -1.34 -21.97
N PHE A 160 -5.67 -1.84 -21.71
CA PHE A 160 -5.00 -1.61 -20.43
C PHE A 160 -4.75 -0.11 -20.17
N THR A 161 -4.17 0.60 -21.13
CA THR A 161 -3.90 2.04 -21.02
C THR A 161 -5.18 2.84 -20.79
N GLN A 162 -6.30 2.47 -21.43
CA GLN A 162 -7.61 3.07 -21.17
C GLN A 162 -8.06 2.87 -19.71
N LYS A 163 -7.95 1.65 -19.17
CA LYS A 163 -8.26 1.37 -17.75
C LYS A 163 -7.42 2.23 -16.81
N ILE A 164 -6.12 2.38 -17.07
CA ILE A 164 -5.21 3.21 -16.25
C ILE A 164 -5.55 4.71 -16.36
N HIS A 165 -5.92 5.20 -17.55
CA HIS A 165 -6.38 6.59 -17.71
C HIS A 165 -7.69 6.87 -16.97
N LEU A 166 -8.62 5.92 -16.96
CA LEU A 166 -9.85 6.03 -16.15
C LEU A 166 -9.51 6.15 -14.66
N MET A 167 -8.64 5.28 -14.14
CA MET A 167 -8.16 5.37 -12.76
C MET A 167 -7.50 6.72 -12.45
N LYS A 168 -6.68 7.25 -13.38
CA LYS A 168 -6.07 8.57 -13.23
C LYS A 168 -7.13 9.67 -13.11
N ARG A 169 -8.13 9.65 -13.98
CA ARG A 169 -9.24 10.62 -13.96
C ARG A 169 -10.00 10.55 -12.64
N ASP A 170 -10.32 9.35 -12.16
CA ASP A 170 -11.02 9.17 -10.90
C ASP A 170 -10.20 9.73 -9.72
N LEU A 171 -8.86 9.59 -9.74
CA LEU A 171 -7.98 10.25 -8.77
C LEU A 171 -7.92 11.78 -8.95
N ASP A 172 -8.00 12.29 -10.17
CA ASP A 172 -8.04 13.73 -10.47
C ASP A 172 -9.31 14.38 -9.91
N GLU A 173 -10.45 13.70 -9.98
CA GLU A 173 -11.72 14.18 -9.40
C GLU A 173 -11.63 14.32 -7.86
N LEU A 174 -10.86 13.45 -7.21
CA LEU A 174 -10.62 13.49 -5.76
C LEU A 174 -9.65 14.61 -5.34
N GLN A 175 -8.83 15.11 -6.26
CA GLN A 175 -7.74 16.05 -5.97
C GLN A 175 -8.21 17.30 -5.23
N SER A 176 -9.32 17.91 -5.67
CA SER A 176 -9.88 19.12 -5.06
C SER A 176 -10.21 18.94 -3.58
N HIS A 177 -10.66 17.75 -3.20
CA HIS A 177 -10.98 17.42 -1.82
C HIS A 177 -9.73 17.10 -1.00
N ILE A 178 -8.76 16.38 -1.58
CA ILE A 178 -7.48 16.13 -0.92
C ILE A 178 -6.81 17.45 -0.56
N LEU A 179 -6.85 18.45 -1.44
CA LEU A 179 -6.27 19.78 -1.17
C LEU A 179 -6.88 20.49 0.04
N GLN A 180 -8.14 20.21 0.39
CA GLN A 180 -8.79 20.77 1.59
C GLN A 180 -8.17 20.25 2.90
N PHE A 181 -7.43 19.14 2.84
CA PHE A 181 -6.78 18.55 3.99
C PHE A 181 -5.41 19.16 4.30
N LEU A 182 -4.78 19.80 3.30
CA LEU A 182 -3.41 20.30 3.37
C LEU A 182 -3.40 21.71 3.96
N GLN A 183 -2.47 21.93 4.89
CA GLN A 183 -2.17 23.24 5.47
C GLN A 183 -0.71 23.58 5.13
N PRO A 184 -0.44 24.54 4.22
CA PRO A 184 0.93 24.90 3.88
C PRO A 184 1.73 25.34 5.12
N ILE A 185 2.90 24.76 5.34
CA ILE A 185 3.81 25.19 6.41
C ILE A 185 4.64 26.36 5.87
N PRO A 186 4.60 27.55 6.50
CA PRO A 186 5.42 28.67 6.07
C PRO A 186 6.91 28.34 6.21
N PRO A 187 7.78 28.88 5.35
CA PRO A 187 9.23 28.74 5.50
C PRO A 187 9.63 29.30 6.88
N ARG A 188 10.34 28.51 7.70
CA ARG A 188 10.89 29.02 8.97
C ARG A 188 12.00 30.01 8.64
N ASP A 189 11.97 31.19 9.25
CA ASP A 189 13.13 32.09 9.29
C ASP A 189 14.31 31.35 9.94
N THR A 190 15.49 31.45 9.33
CA THR A 190 16.73 30.70 9.68
C THR A 190 17.31 30.99 11.07
N ASN A 191 16.60 31.72 11.94
CA ASN A 191 17.09 32.20 13.23
C ASN A 191 16.57 31.43 14.47
N SER A 192 15.75 30.38 14.32
CA SER A 192 15.31 29.58 15.47
C SER A 192 16.18 28.33 15.66
N THR A 193 17.05 28.34 16.67
CA THR A 193 18.02 27.29 16.99
C THR A 193 17.50 26.11 17.80
N ASN A 194 16.20 25.99 18.09
CA ASN A 194 15.69 24.92 18.95
C ASN A 194 14.60 24.05 18.29
N GLU A 195 14.97 22.78 18.11
CA GLU A 195 14.14 21.56 18.09
C GLU A 195 13.43 21.08 16.79
N ASN A 196 13.86 19.86 16.42
CA ASN A 196 13.18 18.71 15.81
C ASN A 196 12.90 18.68 14.30
N GLY A 197 13.89 18.13 13.58
CA GLY A 197 13.79 17.53 12.25
C GLY A 197 13.96 18.53 11.09
N PRO A 198 14.70 18.19 10.02
CA PRO A 198 14.73 19.03 8.83
C PRO A 198 13.36 18.98 8.16
N HIS A 199 12.49 19.95 8.44
CA HIS A 199 11.28 20.13 7.65
C HIS A 199 11.70 20.42 6.20
N TYR A 200 11.22 19.60 5.27
CA TYR A 200 11.46 19.80 3.85
C TYR A 200 10.84 21.13 3.41
N HIS A 201 11.52 21.91 2.56
CA HIS A 201 11.05 23.24 2.17
C HIS A 201 9.67 23.11 1.48
N GLY A 202 8.69 23.90 1.96
CA GLY A 202 7.33 23.94 1.42
C GLY A 202 6.41 22.80 1.86
N SER A 203 6.78 21.99 2.85
CA SER A 203 5.96 20.90 3.39
C SER A 203 4.53 21.31 3.78
N TYR A 204 3.66 20.30 3.87
CA TYR A 204 2.29 20.45 4.34
C TYR A 204 2.13 19.92 5.77
N ASP A 205 1.27 20.58 6.54
CA ASP A 205 0.60 20.00 7.70
C ASP A 205 -0.79 19.49 7.29
N PHE A 206 -1.46 18.77 8.19
CA PHE A 206 -2.76 18.16 7.92
C PHE A 206 -3.74 18.40 9.06
N THR A 207 -5.02 18.49 8.70
CA THR A 207 -6.09 18.71 9.67
C THR A 207 -6.33 17.52 10.61
N SER A 208 -5.92 16.30 10.23
CA SER A 208 -5.96 15.12 11.10
C SER A 208 -5.00 14.01 10.62
N PRO A 209 -4.64 13.04 11.49
CA PRO A 209 -3.88 11.85 11.09
C PRO A 209 -4.58 11.04 9.99
N ILE A 210 -5.91 10.95 10.02
CA ILE A 210 -6.69 10.24 9.00
C ILE A 210 -6.54 10.94 7.65
N HIS A 211 -6.62 12.27 7.63
CA HIS A 211 -6.47 13.04 6.40
C HIS A 211 -5.04 12.97 5.83
N ALA A 212 -4.02 13.00 6.68
CA ALA A 212 -2.63 12.78 6.26
C ALA A 212 -2.46 11.42 5.57
N LYS A 213 -3.01 10.36 6.16
CA LYS A 213 -3.01 9.01 5.57
C LYS A 213 -3.74 8.97 4.21
N ILE A 214 -4.93 9.58 4.11
CA ILE A 214 -5.70 9.61 2.86
C ILE A 214 -4.91 10.34 1.75
N ALA A 215 -4.32 11.50 2.08
CA ALA A 215 -3.52 12.27 1.13
C ALA A 215 -2.27 11.50 0.67
N ALA A 216 -1.59 10.79 1.58
CA ALA A 216 -0.45 9.96 1.23
C ALA A 216 -0.82 8.78 0.32
N MET A 217 -1.95 8.10 0.59
CA MET A 217 -2.41 6.98 -0.23
C MET A 217 -2.89 7.44 -1.61
N HIS A 218 -3.54 8.60 -1.71
CA HIS A 218 -3.88 9.23 -2.99
C HIS A 218 -2.63 9.53 -3.82
N ALA A 219 -1.63 10.18 -3.21
CA ALA A 219 -0.36 10.48 -3.85
C ALA A 219 0.41 9.20 -4.25
N CYS A 220 0.34 8.14 -3.42
CA CYS A 220 0.93 6.84 -3.71
C CYS A 220 0.30 6.22 -4.98
N ALA A 221 -1.03 6.14 -5.04
CA ALA A 221 -1.73 5.64 -6.23
C ALA A 221 -1.38 6.45 -7.49
N ARG A 222 -1.26 7.77 -7.34
CA ARG A 222 -0.91 8.69 -8.42
C ARG A 222 0.49 8.42 -8.99
N ILE A 223 1.51 8.28 -8.15
CA ILE A 223 2.88 7.98 -8.59
C ILE A 223 2.93 6.63 -9.32
N ILE A 224 2.24 5.60 -8.82
CA ILE A 224 2.20 4.28 -9.47
C ILE A 224 1.59 4.38 -10.87
N ILE A 225 0.44 5.05 -11.00
CA ILE A 225 -0.25 5.24 -12.28
C ILE A 225 0.60 6.04 -13.27
N LEU A 226 1.23 7.12 -12.82
CA LEU A 226 2.13 7.92 -13.65
C LEU A 226 3.35 7.12 -14.11
N GLY A 227 3.92 6.29 -13.22
CA GLY A 227 4.98 5.35 -13.57
C GLY A 227 4.55 4.39 -14.69
N ILE A 228 3.38 3.75 -14.54
CA ILE A 228 2.81 2.84 -15.55
C ILE A 228 2.61 3.56 -16.89
N LEU A 229 1.99 4.74 -16.89
CA LEU A 229 1.72 5.51 -18.12
C LEU A 229 3.00 6.01 -18.80
N SER A 230 4.08 6.21 -18.04
CA SER A 230 5.38 6.64 -18.58
C SER A 230 6.25 5.50 -19.11
N SER A 231 5.93 4.24 -18.77
CA SER A 231 6.76 3.10 -19.14
C SER A 231 6.53 2.69 -20.60
N LYS A 232 7.62 2.53 -21.35
CA LYS A 232 7.58 2.00 -22.73
C LYS A 232 7.58 0.47 -22.75
N THR A 233 8.07 -0.14 -21.67
CA THR A 233 8.23 -1.58 -21.53
C THR A 233 7.23 -2.14 -20.51
N LEU A 234 5.94 -2.08 -20.84
CA LEU A 234 4.87 -2.80 -20.12
C LEU A 234 5.08 -4.33 -20.12
N SER A 235 6.10 -4.81 -20.83
CA SER A 235 6.47 -6.20 -21.05
C SER A 235 6.99 -6.94 -19.81
N SER A 236 7.28 -6.25 -18.69
CA SER A 236 7.59 -6.94 -17.43
C SER A 236 7.51 -6.05 -16.19
N PRO A 237 6.54 -6.29 -15.30
CA PRO A 237 6.85 -6.27 -13.88
C PRO A 237 6.81 -7.70 -13.37
N LEU A 238 7.94 -8.21 -12.88
CA LEU A 238 7.88 -9.41 -12.05
C LEU A 238 7.30 -9.06 -10.66
N TRP A 239 7.49 -7.82 -10.19
CA TRP A 239 7.24 -7.27 -8.84
C TRP A 239 8.34 -6.25 -8.47
N PRO A 240 8.04 -5.22 -7.65
CA PRO A 240 6.71 -4.69 -7.30
C PRO A 240 6.02 -4.03 -8.50
N CYS A 241 4.77 -3.58 -8.36
CA CYS A 241 4.03 -2.81 -9.39
C CYS A 241 4.60 -1.39 -9.65
N PHE A 242 5.88 -1.17 -9.39
CA PHE A 242 6.55 0.13 -9.54
C PHE A 242 7.33 0.13 -10.83
N PHE A 243 6.85 0.89 -11.81
CA PHE A 243 7.53 1.04 -13.09
C PHE A 243 8.48 2.24 -13.01
N PRO A 244 9.75 2.08 -13.41
CA PRO A 244 10.66 3.19 -13.55
C PRO A 244 10.08 4.27 -14.46
N ILE A 245 10.27 5.53 -14.09
CA ILE A 245 9.93 6.64 -14.98
C ILE A 245 10.99 6.67 -16.06
N GLU A 246 10.58 6.45 -17.31
CA GLU A 246 11.49 6.41 -18.46
C GLU A 246 11.57 7.77 -19.17
N ASN A 247 10.60 8.67 -18.93
CA ASN A 247 10.50 9.97 -19.60
C ASN A 247 10.78 11.15 -18.66
N TRP A 248 12.01 11.25 -18.16
CA TRP A 248 12.46 12.38 -17.32
C TRP A 248 12.60 13.72 -18.06
N HIS A 249 12.13 13.83 -19.31
CA HIS A 249 12.08 15.09 -20.04
C HIS A 249 10.67 15.72 -20.03
N ASP A 250 9.67 14.99 -19.54
CA ASP A 250 8.31 15.49 -19.36
C ASP A 250 8.22 16.31 -18.07
N GLY A 251 8.35 17.63 -18.21
CA GLY A 251 8.30 18.60 -17.10
C GLY A 251 7.01 18.51 -16.26
N PRO A 252 5.81 18.46 -16.88
CA PRO A 252 4.56 18.20 -16.17
C PRO A 252 4.57 16.90 -15.35
N LEU A 253 5.00 15.78 -15.93
CA LEU A 253 5.10 14.49 -15.24
C LEU A 253 6.02 14.58 -14.00
N ILE A 254 7.21 15.17 -14.17
CA ILE A 254 8.18 15.35 -13.08
C ILE A 254 7.58 16.16 -11.94
N THR A 255 6.95 17.29 -12.28
CA THR A 255 6.34 18.20 -11.30
C THR A 255 5.25 17.49 -10.51
N GLU A 256 4.44 16.67 -11.19
CA GLU A 256 3.34 15.94 -10.56
C GLU A 256 3.84 14.84 -9.60
N ILE A 257 4.92 14.15 -9.96
CA ILE A 257 5.54 13.13 -9.11
C ILE A 257 6.26 13.77 -7.93
N GLU A 258 6.95 14.90 -8.14
CA GLU A 258 7.60 15.65 -7.08
C GLU A 258 6.60 16.17 -6.04
N GLU A 259 5.48 16.74 -6.50
CA GLU A 259 4.41 17.22 -5.63
C GLU A 259 3.71 16.06 -4.88
N SER A 260 3.49 14.93 -5.55
CA SER A 260 2.95 13.72 -4.90
C SER A 260 3.91 13.19 -3.83
N SER A 261 5.21 13.15 -4.14
CA SER A 261 6.25 12.72 -3.21
C SER A 261 6.33 13.63 -1.97
N LYS A 262 6.23 14.93 -2.20
CA LYS A 262 6.20 15.95 -1.14
C LYS A 262 5.02 15.74 -0.19
N ARG A 263 3.83 15.39 -0.70
CA ARG A 263 2.65 15.07 0.14
C ARG A 263 2.87 13.83 1.00
N ILE A 264 3.49 12.78 0.44
CA ILE A 264 3.80 11.55 1.20
C ILE A 264 4.79 11.83 2.34
N ILE A 265 5.86 12.57 2.05
CA ILE A 265 6.85 12.97 3.05
C ILE A 265 6.18 13.83 4.15
N SER A 266 5.43 14.85 3.74
CA SER A 266 4.70 15.74 4.65
C SER A 266 3.75 14.96 5.55
N ALA A 267 2.97 14.03 4.99
CA ALA A 267 2.05 13.19 5.73
C ALA A 267 2.79 12.31 6.75
N SER A 268 3.93 11.75 6.37
CA SER A 268 4.75 10.93 7.27
C SER A 268 5.33 11.75 8.44
N GLN A 269 5.77 12.98 8.17
CA GLN A 269 6.25 13.93 9.19
C GLN A 269 5.12 14.42 10.11
N HIS A 270 3.91 14.60 9.58
CA HIS A 270 2.74 14.91 10.41
C HIS A 270 2.39 13.73 11.33
N LEU A 271 2.30 12.53 10.75
CA LEU A 271 1.93 11.30 11.46
C LEU A 271 2.93 10.91 12.55
N SER A 272 4.21 11.25 12.42
CA SER A 272 5.22 10.96 13.46
C SER A 272 4.98 11.68 14.79
N ARG A 273 4.14 12.72 14.80
CA ARG A 273 3.72 13.45 16.02
C ARG A 273 2.66 12.71 16.83
N PHE A 274 2.13 11.60 16.29
CA PHE A 274 1.05 10.83 16.88
C PHE A 274 1.46 9.38 17.12
N MET A 275 0.80 8.73 18.08
CA MET A 275 0.88 7.28 18.26
C MET A 275 0.04 6.56 17.20
N ILE A 276 0.59 6.40 16.00
CA ILE A 276 -0.17 5.89 14.84
C ILE A 276 -0.26 4.36 14.76
N GLY A 277 0.43 3.64 15.65
CA GLY A 277 0.33 2.18 15.81
C GLY A 277 0.48 1.42 14.49
N CYS A 278 -0.47 0.56 14.14
CA CYS A 278 -0.40 -0.23 12.91
C CYS A 278 -0.40 0.61 11.61
N ALA A 279 -0.72 1.91 11.67
CA ALA A 279 -0.67 2.76 10.48
C ALA A 279 0.75 2.97 9.93
N TYR A 280 1.82 2.75 10.73
CA TYR A 280 3.19 2.70 10.22
C TYR A 280 3.31 1.72 9.03
N SER A 281 2.73 0.52 9.16
CA SER A 281 2.76 -0.50 8.09
C SER A 281 2.15 -0.02 6.76
N ARG A 282 1.16 0.87 6.83
CA ARG A 282 0.48 1.45 5.66
C ARG A 282 1.24 2.59 5.02
N MET A 283 2.15 3.25 5.76
CA MET A 283 2.97 4.35 5.26
C MET A 283 4.33 3.88 4.71
N ILE A 284 4.76 2.65 5.02
CA ILE A 284 6.01 2.08 4.49
C ILE A 284 6.00 2.03 2.96
N LEU A 285 4.90 1.56 2.36
CA LEU A 285 4.77 1.47 0.90
C LEU A 285 4.87 2.85 0.22
N PRO A 286 4.09 3.88 0.61
CA PRO A 286 4.27 5.25 0.12
C PRO A 286 5.71 5.78 0.25
N LEU A 287 6.37 5.60 1.40
CA LEU A 287 7.73 6.10 1.61
C LEU A 287 8.76 5.35 0.75
N GLN A 288 8.61 4.03 0.62
CA GLN A 288 9.44 3.23 -0.27
C GLN A 288 9.31 3.72 -1.71
N LEU A 289 8.08 3.96 -2.16
CA LEU A 289 7.78 4.48 -3.49
C LEU A 289 8.48 5.82 -3.75
N VAL A 290 8.43 6.76 -2.79
CA VAL A 290 9.16 8.03 -2.90
C VAL A 290 10.66 7.81 -3.00
N GLY A 291 11.21 6.93 -2.16
CA GLY A 291 12.63 6.59 -2.17
C GLY A 291 13.12 6.00 -3.51
N GLN A 292 12.25 5.29 -4.22
CA GLN A 292 12.57 4.66 -5.51
C GLN A 292 12.24 5.52 -6.74
N MET A 293 11.19 6.34 -6.67
CA MET A 293 10.59 6.97 -7.86
C MET A 293 10.58 8.49 -7.86
N SER A 294 10.88 9.18 -6.76
CA SER A 294 10.91 10.65 -6.79
C SER A 294 12.02 11.15 -7.75
N PRO A 295 11.79 12.19 -8.57
CA PRO A 295 12.84 12.88 -9.34
C PRO A 295 13.89 13.54 -8.44
N SER A 296 13.49 14.00 -7.26
CA SER A 296 14.32 14.79 -6.36
C SER A 296 15.17 13.90 -5.46
N GLN A 297 16.50 14.01 -5.57
CA GLN A 297 17.44 13.31 -4.67
C GLN A 297 17.20 13.68 -3.20
N ALA A 298 16.78 14.91 -2.92
CA ALA A 298 16.47 15.36 -1.56
C ALA A 298 15.23 14.63 -1.01
N GLN A 299 14.17 14.48 -1.82
CA GLN A 299 12.99 13.71 -1.42
C GLN A 299 13.30 12.22 -1.23
N ARG A 300 14.09 11.62 -2.12
CA ARG A 300 14.53 10.21 -1.98
C ARG A 300 15.28 10.00 -0.66
N THR A 301 16.21 10.92 -0.37
CA THR A 301 17.02 10.88 0.86
C THR A 301 16.15 11.05 2.10
N GLU A 302 15.20 11.99 2.08
CA GLU A 302 14.30 12.25 3.20
C GLU A 302 13.37 11.06 3.47
N ALA A 303 12.76 10.47 2.44
CA ALA A 303 11.92 9.29 2.59
C ALA A 303 12.70 8.11 3.20
N ARG A 304 13.95 7.91 2.76
CA ARG A 304 14.86 6.92 3.34
C ARG A 304 15.21 7.23 4.81
N ASN A 305 15.43 8.50 5.15
CA ASN A 305 15.73 8.92 6.52
C ASN A 305 14.55 8.68 7.46
N ILE A 306 13.32 8.97 7.02
CA ILE A 306 12.09 8.68 7.79
C ILE A 306 11.99 7.18 8.06
N LEU A 307 12.15 6.33 7.03
CA LEU A 307 12.16 4.88 7.20
C LEU A 307 13.28 4.43 8.15
N LYS A 308 14.48 5.00 8.05
CA LYS A 308 15.59 4.68 8.95
C LYS A 308 15.29 5.05 10.40
N SER A 309 14.67 6.19 10.65
CA SER A 309 14.18 6.55 12.00
C SER A 309 13.15 5.54 12.47
N TRP A 310 12.18 5.14 11.64
CA TRP A 310 11.20 4.14 12.05
C TRP A 310 11.83 2.78 12.37
N TYR A 311 12.85 2.36 11.63
CA TYR A 311 13.58 1.14 11.93
C TYR A 311 14.29 1.19 13.30
N ASN A 312 14.83 2.35 13.67
CA ASN A 312 15.55 2.54 14.93
C ASN A 312 14.60 2.75 16.11
N ASP A 313 13.58 3.58 15.91
CA ASP A 313 12.82 4.24 16.98
C ASP A 313 11.42 3.66 17.15
N THR A 314 10.93 2.86 16.19
CA THR A 314 9.59 2.25 16.24
C THR A 314 9.69 0.73 16.25
N PRO A 315 8.62 0.02 16.67
CA PRO A 315 8.67 -1.43 16.69
C PRO A 315 8.56 -2.05 15.29
N VAL A 316 8.28 -1.30 14.20
CA VAL A 316 7.99 -1.85 12.86
C VAL A 316 9.26 -2.13 12.05
N LYS A 317 10.14 -3.00 12.55
CA LYS A 317 11.48 -3.21 11.97
C LYS A 317 11.46 -4.03 10.68
N GLY A 318 10.54 -4.98 10.56
CA GLY A 318 10.54 -5.97 9.49
C GLY A 318 10.30 -5.38 8.11
N LEU A 319 9.11 -4.82 7.91
CA LEU A 319 8.73 -4.18 6.66
C LEU A 319 9.63 -2.99 6.32
N THR A 320 10.06 -2.24 7.34
CA THR A 320 10.93 -1.07 7.15
C THR A 320 12.31 -1.50 6.64
N SER A 321 12.86 -2.61 7.13
CA SER A 321 14.12 -3.17 6.62
C SER A 321 14.02 -3.57 5.15
N LEU A 322 12.94 -4.26 4.76
CA LEU A 322 12.70 -4.65 3.36
C LEU A 322 12.56 -3.42 2.45
N ALA A 323 11.84 -2.39 2.90
CA ALA A 323 11.70 -1.15 2.15
C ALA A 323 13.04 -0.43 1.95
N LEU A 324 13.88 -0.34 2.99
CA LEU A 324 15.22 0.24 2.89
C LEU A 324 16.10 -0.54 1.90
N GLN A 325 16.05 -1.88 1.94
CA GLN A 325 16.78 -2.73 0.99
C GLN A 325 16.34 -2.48 -0.46
N ALA A 326 15.03 -2.32 -0.70
CA ALA A 326 14.51 -2.04 -2.04
C ALA A 326 14.98 -0.67 -2.57
N ILE A 327 14.98 0.37 -1.72
CA ILE A 327 15.52 1.70 -2.08
C ILE A 327 17.01 1.61 -2.42
N ASP A 328 17.78 0.91 -1.58
CA ASP A 328 19.23 0.79 -1.75
C ASP A 328 19.61 -0.04 -2.98
N ALA A 329 18.82 -1.07 -3.32
CA ALA A 329 18.98 -1.84 -4.56
C ALA A 329 18.71 -0.99 -5.82
N THR A 330 17.69 -0.13 -5.76
CA THR A 330 17.34 0.78 -6.87
C THR A 330 18.44 1.82 -7.09
N SER A 331 19.01 2.37 -6.02
CA SER A 331 20.09 3.37 -6.10
C SER A 331 21.34 2.85 -6.81
N LYS A 332 21.62 1.54 -6.75
CA LYS A 332 22.75 0.91 -7.45
C LYS A 332 22.55 0.76 -8.96
N ILE A 333 21.30 0.82 -9.44
CA ILE A 333 20.98 0.70 -10.87
C ILE A 333 21.23 2.03 -11.59
N TYR A 334 21.15 3.16 -10.89
CA TYR A 334 21.26 4.51 -11.44
C TYR A 334 22.55 5.25 -11.06
N ALA A 335 23.50 4.57 -10.41
CA ALA A 335 24.84 5.10 -10.05
C ALA A 335 25.88 4.65 -11.07
#